data_AF-A0A497R1V2-F1
#
_entry.id   AF-A0A497R1V2-F1
#
_cell.length_a   1.000
_cell.length_b   1.000
_cell.length_c   1.000
_cell.angle_alpha   90.00
_cell.angle_beta   90.00
_cell.angle_gamma   90.00
#
_symmetry.space_group_name_H-M   'P 1'
#
loop_
_entity.id
_entity.type
_entity.pdbx_description
1 polymer ?
#
loop_
_entity_poly.entity_id
_entity_poly.type
_entity_poly.pdbx_seq_one_letter_code
_entity_poly.pdbx_strand_id
1 'polypeptide(L)'
;MRQEVIQVTKEPALIEHDELIKIAEKAEKRVEAVKKIIRAALRMTNHRDWVLFAGEPYLTCAGAEKIARTFGISWYGMQIEEEERQDEKGKYIVFTCKGRFRLKDVEIEAIGTCSTRNKFFYLSKGRVKELHEISIPDVKKAAYTNCIVNGIKRLLGLRNLTLEDLKAAGVNIDKITKVTFKEG
;
A
#
# COMPACT_ATOMS: atom_id res chain seq x y z
N MET A 1 -30.94 -10.23 -56.03
CA MET A 1 -31.02 -10.52 -54.59
C MET A 1 -29.61 -10.80 -54.08
N ARG A 2 -29.08 -9.96 -53.19
CA ARG A 2 -27.76 -10.18 -52.56
C ARG A 2 -27.93 -11.18 -51.43
N GLN A 3 -27.19 -12.29 -51.44
CA GLN A 3 -27.10 -13.19 -50.30
C GLN A 3 -26.20 -12.55 -49.24
N GLU A 4 -26.79 -12.19 -48.10
CA GLU A 4 -26.03 -11.82 -46.91
C GLU A 4 -25.51 -13.09 -46.25
N VAL A 5 -24.17 -13.20 -46.17
CA VAL A 5 -23.50 -14.25 -45.41
C VAL A 5 -23.48 -13.81 -43.94
N ILE A 6 -24.30 -14.47 -43.12
CA ILE A 6 -24.31 -14.26 -41.67
C ILE A 6 -23.05 -14.90 -41.09
N GLN A 7 -22.13 -14.09 -40.55
CA GLN A 7 -21.00 -14.59 -39.78
C GLN A 7 -21.52 -15.17 -38.45
N VAL A 8 -21.40 -16.49 -38.30
CA VAL A 8 -21.68 -17.18 -37.05
C VAL A 8 -20.63 -16.77 -36.01
N THR A 9 -21.10 -16.12 -34.96
CA THR A 9 -20.32 -15.73 -33.79
C THR A 9 -19.77 -16.98 -33.09
N LYS A 10 -18.46 -16.98 -32.85
CA LYS A 10 -17.70 -18.05 -32.20
C LYS A 10 -18.31 -18.34 -30.81
N GLU A 11 -18.85 -19.54 -30.62
CA GLU A 11 -19.42 -19.99 -29.35
C GLU A 11 -18.39 -19.84 -28.20
N PRO A 12 -18.84 -19.52 -26.97
CA PRO A 12 -17.95 -19.49 -25.82
C PRO A 12 -17.39 -20.90 -25.59
N ALA A 13 -16.06 -21.03 -25.64
CA ALA A 13 -15.38 -22.29 -25.42
C ALA A 13 -15.74 -22.84 -24.02
N LEU A 14 -16.46 -23.96 -23.98
CA LEU A 14 -16.71 -24.72 -22.77
C LEU A 14 -15.37 -25.19 -22.20
N ILE A 15 -15.08 -24.86 -20.95
CA ILE A 15 -13.89 -25.35 -20.26
C ILE A 15 -14.13 -26.82 -19.93
N GLU A 16 -13.31 -27.72 -20.47
CA GLU A 16 -13.36 -29.14 -20.15
C GLU A 16 -13.11 -29.38 -18.65
N HIS A 17 -13.76 -30.39 -18.06
CA HIS A 17 -13.72 -30.66 -16.62
C HIS A 17 -12.29 -30.85 -16.10
N ASP A 18 -11.43 -31.51 -16.86
CA ASP A 18 -10.02 -31.74 -16.50
C ASP A 18 -9.19 -30.45 -16.50
N GLU A 19 -9.51 -29.49 -17.38
CA GLU A 19 -8.87 -28.17 -17.38
C GLU A 19 -9.34 -27.33 -16.17
N LEU A 20 -10.60 -27.46 -15.77
CA LEU A 20 -11.11 -26.82 -14.55
C LEU A 20 -10.36 -27.32 -13.29
N ILE A 21 -10.15 -28.63 -13.17
CA ILE A 21 -9.40 -29.24 -12.06
C ILE A 21 -7.95 -28.73 -12.06
N LYS A 22 -7.27 -28.73 -13.21
CA LYS A 22 -5.89 -28.19 -13.31
C LYS A 22 -5.80 -26.72 -12.94
N ILE A 23 -6.81 -25.92 -13.28
CA ILE A 23 -6.88 -24.50 -12.88
C ILE A 23 -6.99 -24.39 -11.36
N ALA A 24 -7.85 -25.19 -10.73
CA ALA A 24 -8.04 -25.20 -9.29
C ALA A 24 -6.73 -25.58 -8.54
N GLU A 25 -6.06 -26.65 -8.95
CA GLU A 25 -4.80 -27.07 -8.33
C GLU A 25 -3.69 -26.01 -8.46
N LYS A 26 -3.59 -25.34 -9.62
CA LYS A 26 -2.65 -24.23 -9.81
C LYS A 26 -2.99 -23.05 -8.91
N ALA A 27 -4.28 -22.75 -8.74
CA ALA A 27 -4.74 -21.68 -7.85
C ALA A 27 -4.36 -21.97 -6.40
N GLU A 28 -4.59 -23.19 -5.90
CA GLU A 28 -4.21 -23.59 -4.53
C GLU A 28 -2.70 -23.46 -4.28
N LYS A 29 -1.87 -23.94 -5.22
CA LYS A 29 -0.40 -23.79 -5.13
C LYS A 29 0.02 -22.33 -5.08
N ARG A 30 -0.64 -21.45 -5.83
CA ARG A 30 -0.39 -20.00 -5.80
C ARG A 30 -0.81 -19.38 -4.47
N VAL A 31 -1.97 -19.75 -3.94
CA VAL A 31 -2.45 -19.29 -2.62
C VAL A 31 -1.43 -19.65 -1.54
N GLU A 32 -0.95 -20.89 -1.51
CA GLU A 32 0.05 -21.32 -0.53
C GLU A 32 1.39 -20.61 -0.68
N ALA A 33 1.82 -20.34 -1.93
CA ALA A 33 3.02 -19.54 -2.17
C ALA A 33 2.86 -18.10 -1.64
N VAL A 34 1.73 -17.45 -1.91
CA VAL A 34 1.44 -16.09 -1.41
C VAL A 34 1.39 -16.06 0.12
N LYS A 35 0.71 -17.01 0.77
CA LYS A 35 0.69 -17.12 2.24
C LYS A 35 2.09 -17.30 2.82
N LYS A 36 2.98 -18.04 2.15
CA LYS A 36 4.39 -18.19 2.58
C LYS A 36 5.15 -16.86 2.44
N ILE A 37 4.96 -16.14 1.34
CA ILE A 37 5.57 -14.82 1.12
C ILE A 37 5.13 -13.83 2.19
N ILE A 38 3.82 -13.73 2.46
CA ILE A 38 3.27 -12.84 3.50
C ILE A 38 3.88 -13.18 4.86
N ARG A 39 3.85 -14.45 5.28
CA ARG A 39 4.45 -14.89 6.55
C ARG A 39 5.94 -14.56 6.65
N ALA A 40 6.69 -14.77 5.57
CA ALA A 40 8.11 -14.43 5.54
C ALA A 40 8.33 -12.91 5.67
N ALA A 41 7.55 -12.09 4.97
CA ALA A 41 7.62 -10.64 5.08
C ALA A 41 7.33 -10.16 6.50
N LEU A 42 6.27 -10.67 7.14
CA LEU A 42 5.92 -10.29 8.51
C LEU A 42 7.00 -10.69 9.53
N ARG A 43 7.60 -11.87 9.38
CA ARG A 43 8.70 -12.35 10.25
C ARG A 43 9.96 -11.50 10.20
N MET A 44 10.15 -10.73 9.12
CA MET A 44 11.26 -9.78 9.05
C MET A 44 11.03 -8.56 9.94
N THR A 45 9.78 -8.27 10.31
CA THR A 45 9.42 -7.09 11.08
C THR A 45 9.45 -7.32 12.59
N ASN A 46 9.49 -6.24 13.36
CA ASN A 46 9.30 -6.23 14.80
C ASN A 46 8.32 -5.12 15.20
N HIS A 47 8.01 -5.02 16.50
CA HIS A 47 7.02 -4.07 17.03
C HIS A 47 7.27 -2.59 16.65
N ARG A 48 8.52 -2.18 16.36
CA ARG A 48 8.86 -0.80 15.94
C ARG A 48 8.61 -0.52 14.47
N ASP A 49 8.45 -1.58 13.67
CA ASP A 49 8.15 -1.46 12.24
C ASP A 49 6.66 -1.19 12.00
N TRP A 50 5.83 -1.23 13.04
CA TRP A 50 4.39 -1.05 13.01
C TRP A 50 3.95 0.08 13.94
N VAL A 51 2.80 0.67 13.62
CA VAL A 51 2.08 1.62 14.47
C VAL A 51 0.60 1.22 14.43
N LEU A 52 -0.09 1.26 15.56
CA LEU A 52 -1.54 1.07 15.59
C LEU A 52 -2.23 2.40 15.36
N PHE A 53 -2.88 2.53 14.22
CA PHE A 53 -3.67 3.70 13.87
C PHE A 53 -5.14 3.34 14.01
N ALA A 54 -5.83 3.96 14.96
CA ALA A 54 -7.23 3.64 15.27
C ALA A 54 -7.48 2.12 15.49
N GLY A 55 -6.52 1.41 16.10
CA GLY A 55 -6.59 -0.04 16.34
C GLY A 55 -6.02 -0.91 15.22
N GLU A 56 -5.86 -0.37 14.02
CA GLU A 56 -5.39 -1.11 12.85
C GLU A 56 -3.86 -1.03 12.68
N PRO A 57 -3.18 -2.13 12.31
CA PRO A 57 -1.73 -2.12 12.12
C PRO A 57 -1.33 -1.40 10.82
N TYR A 58 -0.50 -0.37 10.98
CA TYR A 58 0.10 0.38 9.90
C TYR A 58 1.61 0.13 9.82
N LEU A 59 2.07 -0.37 8.66
CA LEU A 59 3.48 -0.61 8.39
C LEU A 59 4.22 0.72 8.18
N THR A 60 5.31 0.93 8.91
CA THR A 60 6.19 2.09 8.76
C THR A 60 7.10 1.97 7.53
N CYS A 61 7.71 3.09 7.11
CA CYS A 61 8.72 3.08 6.03
C CYS A 61 9.87 2.12 6.33
N ALA A 62 10.43 2.20 7.54
CA ALA A 62 11.54 1.35 7.97
C ALA A 62 11.17 -0.14 7.90
N GLY A 63 9.96 -0.49 8.31
CA GLY A 63 9.42 -1.84 8.17
C GLY A 63 9.30 -2.28 6.71
N ALA A 64 8.76 -1.41 5.86
CA ALA A 64 8.63 -1.68 4.43
C ALA A 64 9.99 -1.86 3.75
N GLU A 65 10.96 -0.98 4.01
CA GLU A 65 12.32 -1.06 3.46
C GLU A 65 13.05 -2.34 3.86
N LYS A 66 12.87 -2.77 5.12
CA LYS A 66 13.41 -4.04 5.62
C LYS A 66 12.84 -5.22 4.83
N ILE A 67 11.52 -5.25 4.63
CA ILE A 67 10.85 -6.26 3.81
C ILE A 67 11.39 -6.20 2.37
N ALA A 68 11.45 -5.02 1.77
CA ALA A 68 11.89 -4.84 0.39
C ALA A 68 13.30 -5.40 0.15
N ARG A 69 14.23 -5.12 1.07
CA ARG A 69 15.60 -5.65 1.00
C ARG A 69 15.62 -7.19 1.00
N THR A 70 14.79 -7.84 1.82
CA THR A 70 14.72 -9.31 1.87
C THR A 70 14.23 -9.92 0.57
N PHE A 71 13.26 -9.28 -0.10
CA PHE A 71 12.69 -9.80 -1.34
C PHE A 71 13.40 -9.29 -2.61
N GLY A 72 14.41 -8.43 -2.47
CA GLY A 72 15.10 -7.81 -3.62
C GLY A 72 14.19 -6.87 -4.41
N ILE A 73 13.27 -6.18 -3.72
CA ILE A 73 12.40 -5.17 -4.34
C ILE A 73 13.22 -3.89 -4.54
N SER A 74 13.19 -3.35 -5.75
CA SER A 74 13.75 -2.05 -6.07
C SER A 74 12.65 -1.07 -6.45
N TRP A 75 12.92 0.22 -6.29
CA TRP A 75 12.05 1.29 -6.77
C TRP A 75 12.86 2.42 -7.36
N TYR A 76 12.29 3.10 -8.35
CA TYR A 76 12.98 4.10 -9.13
C TYR A 76 11.99 5.01 -9.87
N GLY A 77 12.52 6.07 -10.48
CA GLY A 77 11.70 7.05 -11.20
C GLY A 77 10.72 7.78 -10.28
N MET A 78 11.12 8.03 -9.03
CA MET A 78 10.27 8.70 -8.05
C MET A 78 10.05 10.15 -8.46
N GLN A 79 8.79 10.54 -8.64
CA GLN A 79 8.38 11.90 -8.99
C GLN A 79 7.43 12.42 -7.93
N ILE A 80 7.53 13.70 -7.58
CA ILE A 80 6.62 14.35 -6.64
C ILE A 80 6.02 15.58 -7.33
N GLU A 81 4.70 15.56 -7.44
CA GLU A 81 3.87 16.67 -7.87
C GLU A 81 3.39 17.44 -6.64
N GLU A 82 3.35 18.77 -6.75
CA GLU A 82 2.85 19.69 -5.75
C GLU A 82 1.63 20.43 -6.31
N GLU A 83 0.56 20.49 -5.53
CA GLU A 83 -0.69 21.14 -5.91
C GLU A 83 -1.17 22.04 -4.77
N GLU A 84 -1.27 23.34 -5.03
CA GLU A 84 -1.96 24.26 -4.13
C GLU A 84 -3.47 24.16 -4.33
N ARG A 85 -4.21 24.03 -3.23
CA ARG A 85 -5.66 23.99 -3.20
C ARG A 85 -6.20 24.99 -2.19
N GLN A 86 -7.47 25.34 -2.35
CA GLN A 86 -8.17 26.24 -1.45
C GLN A 86 -9.61 25.76 -1.26
N ASP A 87 -10.10 25.85 -0.03
CA ASP A 87 -11.51 25.69 0.30
C ASP A 87 -11.92 26.69 1.39
N GLU A 88 -13.11 26.51 1.97
CA GLU A 88 -13.68 27.35 3.03
C GLU A 88 -12.77 27.51 4.26
N LYS A 89 -11.88 26.56 4.52
CA LYS A 89 -10.93 26.58 5.66
C LYS A 89 -9.56 27.15 5.27
N GLY A 90 -9.42 27.73 4.08
CA GLY A 90 -8.20 28.36 3.59
C GLY A 90 -7.36 27.51 2.65
N LYS A 91 -6.16 28.00 2.32
CA LYS A 91 -5.24 27.32 1.41
C LYS A 91 -4.56 26.12 2.05
N TYR A 92 -4.28 25.10 1.26
CA TYR A 92 -3.50 23.93 1.66
C TYR A 92 -2.74 23.34 0.47
N ILE A 93 -1.70 22.56 0.75
CA ILE A 93 -0.83 21.98 -0.28
C ILE A 93 -0.97 20.47 -0.22
N VAL A 94 -1.11 19.85 -1.40
CA VAL A 94 -1.13 18.41 -1.58
C VAL A 94 0.11 17.99 -2.34
N PHE A 95 0.81 16.99 -1.82
CA PHE A 95 1.93 16.33 -2.48
C PHE A 95 1.50 14.94 -2.93
N THR A 96 1.72 14.66 -4.22
CA THR A 96 1.49 13.34 -4.81
C THR A 96 2.81 12.78 -5.32
N CYS A 97 3.28 11.71 -4.70
CA CYS A 97 4.46 10.98 -5.13
C CYS A 97 4.07 9.77 -5.97
N LYS A 98 4.65 9.62 -7.15
CA LYS A 98 4.50 8.46 -8.04
C LYS A 98 5.86 7.76 -8.18
N GLY A 99 5.86 6.44 -8.26
CA GLY A 99 7.09 5.65 -8.39
C GLY A 99 6.85 4.27 -8.97
N ARG A 100 7.87 3.73 -9.63
CA ARG A 100 7.86 2.37 -10.17
C ARG A 100 8.57 1.42 -9.22
N PHE A 101 7.98 0.26 -8.98
CA PHE A 101 8.46 -0.76 -8.05
C PHE A 101 8.60 -2.08 -8.81
N ARG A 102 9.75 -2.74 -8.66
CA ARG A 102 10.07 -3.96 -9.40
C ARG A 102 10.46 -5.10 -8.45
N LEU A 103 9.93 -6.29 -8.74
CA LEU A 103 10.30 -7.56 -8.14
C LEU A 103 10.48 -8.58 -9.27
N LYS A 104 11.75 -8.87 -9.61
CA LYS A 104 12.10 -9.68 -10.79
C LYS A 104 11.40 -9.15 -12.05
N ASP A 105 10.55 -9.96 -12.68
CA ASP A 105 9.85 -9.66 -13.93
C ASP A 105 8.54 -8.88 -13.71
N VAL A 106 8.15 -8.65 -12.45
CA VAL A 106 6.93 -7.91 -12.11
C VAL A 106 7.29 -6.47 -11.80
N GLU A 107 6.62 -5.53 -12.49
CA GLU A 107 6.72 -4.10 -12.22
C GLU A 107 5.33 -3.51 -12.03
N ILE A 108 5.20 -2.61 -11.05
CA ILE A 108 3.98 -1.84 -10.80
C ILE A 108 4.31 -0.37 -10.60
N GLU A 109 3.34 0.49 -10.88
CA GLU A 109 3.35 1.87 -10.41
C GLU A 109 2.56 2.00 -9.11
N ALA A 110 3.11 2.74 -8.14
CA ALA A 110 2.42 3.09 -6.92
C ALA A 110 2.43 4.60 -6.68
N ILE A 111 1.43 5.03 -5.91
CA ILE A 111 1.19 6.43 -5.57
C ILE A 111 1.15 6.55 -4.05
N GLY A 112 1.77 7.59 -3.52
CA GLY A 112 1.63 8.03 -2.14
C GLY A 112 1.28 9.51 -2.09
N THR A 113 0.34 9.87 -1.21
CA THR A 113 -0.09 11.26 -1.07
C THR A 113 0.06 11.72 0.37
N CYS A 114 0.28 13.01 0.54
CA CYS A 114 0.17 13.68 1.83
C CYS A 114 -0.23 15.14 1.60
N SER A 115 -0.87 15.75 2.58
CA SER A 115 -1.24 17.17 2.51
C SER A 115 -0.88 17.87 3.80
N THR A 116 -0.74 19.20 3.72
CA THR A 116 -0.49 20.03 4.91
C THR A 116 -1.65 19.92 5.90
N ARG A 117 -2.85 19.51 5.47
CA ARG A 117 -4.03 19.24 6.30
C ARG A 117 -4.12 17.85 6.91
N ASN A 118 -3.11 17.01 6.73
CA ASN A 118 -3.07 15.74 7.44
C ASN A 118 -2.89 15.99 8.95
N LYS A 119 -3.70 15.33 9.80
CA LYS A 119 -3.76 15.52 11.27
C LYS A 119 -2.40 15.49 11.96
N PHE A 120 -1.42 14.76 11.42
CA PHE A 120 -0.06 14.74 11.96
C PHE A 120 0.70 16.08 11.81
N PHE A 121 0.33 16.90 10.83
CA PHE A 121 0.99 18.16 10.51
C PHE A 121 0.19 19.37 10.96
N TYR A 122 -1.11 19.43 10.62
CA TYR A 122 -1.94 20.60 10.89
C TYR A 122 -2.48 20.67 12.32
N LEU A 123 -2.51 19.57 13.08
CA LEU A 123 -2.98 19.56 14.46
C LEU A 123 -1.78 19.48 15.41
N SER A 124 -1.69 20.39 16.37
CA SER A 124 -0.68 20.33 17.42
C SER A 124 -1.25 20.82 18.74
N LYS A 125 -1.13 20.00 19.80
CA LYS A 125 -1.66 20.31 21.14
C LYS A 125 -3.14 20.77 21.14
N GLY A 126 -3.95 20.22 20.22
CA GLY A 126 -5.37 20.57 20.09
C GLY A 126 -5.66 21.86 19.31
N ARG A 127 -4.64 22.57 18.81
CA ARG A 127 -4.82 23.73 17.92
C ARG A 127 -4.57 23.36 16.47
N VAL A 128 -5.33 23.99 15.58
CA VAL A 128 -5.05 24.00 14.14
C VAL A 128 -3.91 24.98 13.88
N LYS A 129 -2.89 24.50 13.18
CA LYS A 129 -1.77 25.29 12.69
C LYS A 129 -2.14 26.01 11.41
N GLU A 130 -1.61 27.22 11.27
CA GLU A 130 -1.60 27.94 10.01
C GLU A 130 -0.60 27.32 9.03
N LEU A 131 -0.80 27.54 7.73
CA LEU A 131 0.03 26.92 6.68
C LEU A 131 1.52 27.23 6.84
N HIS A 132 1.87 28.45 7.26
CA HIS A 132 3.26 28.88 7.46
C HIS A 132 3.94 28.21 8.67
N GLU A 133 3.17 27.62 9.60
CA GLU A 133 3.68 26.87 10.75
C GLU A 133 3.95 25.39 10.41
N ILE A 134 3.62 24.97 9.19
CA ILE A 134 3.73 23.58 8.74
C ILE A 134 5.00 23.42 7.89
N SER A 135 5.82 22.45 8.28
CA SER A 135 7.03 22.08 7.54
C SER A 135 6.66 21.40 6.22
N ILE A 136 6.72 22.16 5.11
CA ILE A 136 6.51 21.65 3.75
C ILE A 136 7.45 20.47 3.42
N PRO A 137 8.76 20.51 3.77
CA PRO A 137 9.65 19.36 3.55
C PRO A 137 9.16 18.07 4.21
N ASP A 138 8.56 18.14 5.41
CA ASP A 138 8.12 16.94 6.11
C ASP A 138 6.83 16.35 5.52
N VAL A 139 5.92 17.21 5.05
CA VAL A 139 4.73 16.76 4.30
C VAL A 139 5.15 16.09 2.98
N LYS A 140 6.12 16.67 2.28
CA LYS A 140 6.68 16.12 1.04
C LYS A 140 7.36 14.76 1.28
N LYS A 141 8.16 14.63 2.34
CA LYS A 141 8.76 13.36 2.76
C LYS A 141 7.69 12.32 3.11
N ALA A 142 6.61 12.72 3.78
CA ALA A 142 5.51 11.81 4.10
C ALA A 142 4.82 11.26 2.85
N ALA A 143 4.60 12.09 1.82
CA ALA A 143 4.05 11.61 0.54
C ALA A 143 5.00 10.58 -0.13
N TYR A 144 6.30 10.83 -0.10
CA TYR A 144 7.33 9.92 -0.60
C TYR A 144 7.35 8.59 0.15
N THR A 145 7.37 8.63 1.49
CA THR A 145 7.29 7.45 2.35
C THR A 145 6.01 6.65 2.12
N ASN A 146 4.86 7.32 2.00
CA ASN A 146 3.59 6.67 1.69
C ASN A 146 3.64 5.93 0.36
N CYS A 147 4.35 6.47 -0.64
CA CYS A 147 4.53 5.83 -1.94
C CYS A 147 5.35 4.55 -1.81
N ILE A 148 6.47 4.60 -1.09
CA ILE A 148 7.32 3.44 -0.81
C ILE A 148 6.54 2.33 -0.10
N VAL A 149 5.87 2.66 0.99
CA VAL A 149 5.08 1.69 1.77
C VAL A 149 3.97 1.08 0.90
N ASN A 150 3.26 1.89 0.11
CA ASN A 150 2.20 1.40 -0.77
C ASN A 150 2.75 0.47 -1.87
N GLY A 151 3.85 0.84 -2.53
CA GLY A 151 4.46 0.02 -3.58
C GLY A 151 4.90 -1.36 -3.09
N ILE A 152 5.58 -1.40 -1.95
CA ILE A 152 6.05 -2.65 -1.33
C ILE A 152 4.85 -3.51 -0.90
N LYS A 153 3.85 -2.92 -0.24
CA LYS A 153 2.65 -3.65 0.16
C LYS A 153 1.89 -4.22 -1.04
N ARG A 154 1.81 -3.48 -2.14
CA ARG A 154 1.11 -3.93 -3.36
C ARG A 154 1.85 -5.07 -4.07
N LEU A 155 3.17 -5.00 -4.18
CA LEU A 155 3.96 -6.07 -4.81
C LEU A 155 3.84 -7.40 -4.07
N LEU A 156 3.82 -7.36 -2.73
CA LEU A 156 3.83 -8.56 -1.89
C LEU A 156 2.46 -9.00 -1.39
N GLY A 157 1.39 -8.26 -1.71
CA GLY A 157 0.04 -8.56 -1.23
C GLY A 157 -0.18 -8.32 0.26
N LEU A 158 0.57 -7.40 0.89
CA LEU A 158 0.51 -7.12 2.33
C LEU A 158 -0.61 -6.13 2.71
N ARG A 159 -1.82 -6.33 2.16
CA ARG A 159 -2.99 -5.49 2.47
C ARG A 159 -3.88 -6.18 3.51
N ASN A 160 -4.58 -5.37 4.30
CA ASN A 160 -5.57 -5.82 5.29
C ASN A 160 -5.01 -6.83 6.29
N LEU A 161 -3.80 -6.56 6.80
CA LEU A 161 -3.18 -7.37 7.84
C LEU A 161 -3.86 -7.10 9.18
N THR A 162 -4.07 -8.16 9.95
CA THR A 162 -4.65 -8.11 11.29
C THR A 162 -3.57 -8.16 12.37
N LEU A 163 -3.94 -7.86 13.63
CA LEU A 163 -3.04 -8.05 14.76
C LEU A 163 -2.72 -9.53 14.99
N GLU A 164 -3.67 -10.40 14.66
CA GLU A 164 -3.52 -11.85 14.68
C GLU A 164 -2.45 -12.31 13.68
N ASP A 165 -2.43 -11.76 12.46
CA ASP A 165 -1.38 -12.05 11.47
C ASP A 165 0.01 -11.64 11.98
N LEU A 166 0.10 -10.45 12.59
CA LEU A 166 1.35 -9.97 13.18
C LEU A 166 1.81 -10.86 14.33
N LYS A 167 0.90 -11.22 15.23
CA LYS A 167 1.17 -12.10 16.37
C LYS A 167 1.59 -13.49 15.90
N ALA A 168 0.93 -14.05 14.90
CA ALA A 168 1.27 -15.34 14.29
C ALA A 168 2.65 -15.32 13.61
N ALA A 169 3.10 -14.14 13.15
CA ALA A 169 4.44 -13.93 12.62
C ALA A 169 5.53 -13.68 13.70
N GLY A 170 5.15 -13.63 14.98
CA GLY A 170 6.08 -13.42 16.10
C GLY A 170 6.29 -11.96 16.49
N VAL A 171 5.49 -11.03 15.95
CA VAL A 171 5.54 -9.62 16.37
C VAL A 171 4.85 -9.47 17.73
N ASN A 172 5.55 -8.84 18.67
CA ASN A 172 4.97 -8.51 19.97
C ASN A 172 4.01 -7.32 19.83
N ILE A 173 2.70 -7.62 19.71
CA ILE A 173 1.64 -6.62 19.49
C ILE A 173 1.47 -5.64 20.66
N ASP A 174 1.78 -6.06 21.89
CA ASP A 174 1.63 -5.24 23.10
C ASP A 174 2.65 -4.11 23.15
N LYS A 175 3.76 -4.25 22.41
CA LYS A 175 4.82 -3.24 22.29
C LYS A 175 4.63 -2.29 21.11
N ILE A 176 3.59 -2.46 20.29
CA ILE A 176 3.34 -1.58 19.14
C ILE A 176 2.82 -0.24 19.65
N THR A 177 3.42 0.85 19.17
CA THR A 177 2.99 2.21 19.52
C THR A 177 1.56 2.46 19.03
N LYS A 178 0.70 2.93 19.93
CA LYS A 178 -0.69 3.29 19.62
C LYS A 178 -0.80 4.79 19.32
N VAL A 179 -1.41 5.12 18.19
CA VAL A 179 -1.76 6.49 17.80
C VAL A 179 -3.27 6.61 17.76
N THR A 180 -3.81 7.33 18.75
CA THR A 180 -5.21 7.70 18.84
C THR A 180 -5.34 9.21 18.66
N PHE A 181 -6.25 9.64 17.79
CA PHE A 181 -6.66 11.04 17.76
C PHE A 181 -7.82 11.19 18.73
N LYS A 182 -7.82 12.24 19.55
CA LYS A 182 -9.06 12.67 20.19
C LYS A 182 -10.04 13.01 19.08
N GLU A 183 -11.24 12.42 19.13
CA GLU A 183 -12.35 12.90 18.32
C GLU A 183 -12.51 14.40 18.64
N GLY A 184 -12.51 15.20 17.58
CA GLY A 184 -12.65 16.65 17.66
C GLY A 184 -14.05 17.02 17.25
#